data_AF-A0A531CE35-F1
#
_entry.id   AF-A0A531CE35-F1
#
_cell.length_a   1.000
_cell.length_b   1.000
_cell.length_c   1.000
_cell.angle_alpha   90.00
_cell.angle_beta   90.00
_cell.angle_gamma   90.00
#
_symmetry.space_group_name_H-M   'P 1'
#
loop_
_entity.id
_entity.type
_entity.pdbx_description
1 polymer ?
#
loop_
_entity_poly.entity_id
_entity_poly.type
_entity_poly.pdbx_seq_one_letter_code
_entity_poly.pdbx_strand_id
1 'polypeptide(L)' 'LNNRAENAHVPLRKRERMMQGFRSPGALQRFVSIFSALRNLFVPPRSKRSALATHIHRLQAMAEWKAVAVVS' A
#
# COMPACT_ATOMS: atom_id res chain seq x y z
N LEU A 1 29.69 6.29 35.18
CA LEU A 1 29.11 7.50 34.55
C LEU A 1 27.93 7.08 33.68
N ASN A 2 26.70 7.17 34.18
CA ASN A 2 25.49 6.86 33.40
C ASN A 2 24.95 8.17 32.82
N ASN A 3 25.13 8.39 31.52
CA ASN A 3 24.74 9.64 30.86
C ASN A 3 23.21 9.74 30.72
N ARG A 4 22.59 10.43 31.69
CA ARG A 4 21.16 10.76 31.71
C ARG A 4 20.74 11.61 30.50
N ALA A 5 21.64 12.44 29.99
CA ALA A 5 21.42 13.26 28.79
C ALA A 5 21.26 12.40 27.52
N GLU A 6 22.04 11.34 27.35
CA GLU A 6 21.93 10.44 26.19
C GLU A 6 20.61 9.64 26.20
N ASN A 7 20.20 9.18 27.38
CA ASN A 7 18.97 8.40 27.54
C ASN A 7 17.69 9.22 27.36
N ALA A 8 17.74 10.55 27.53
CA ALA A 8 16.60 11.44 27.36
C ALA A 8 16.10 11.52 25.90
N HIS A 9 16.96 11.22 24.91
CA HIS A 9 16.60 11.25 23.48
C HIS A 9 16.00 9.95 22.95
N VAL A 10 16.10 8.85 23.71
CA VAL A 10 15.63 7.53 23.28
C VAL A 10 14.10 7.49 23.05
N PRO A 11 13.25 8.10 23.90
CA PRO A 11 11.81 8.16 23.67
C PRO A 11 11.45 8.93 22.40
N LEU A 12 12.16 10.03 22.10
CA LEU A 12 11.97 10.83 20.89
C LEU A 12 12.33 10.02 19.64
N ARG A 13 13.51 9.37 19.63
CA ARG A 13 13.93 8.48 18.52
C ARG A 13 12.97 7.30 18.29
N LYS A 14 12.43 6.71 19.37
CA LYS A 14 11.41 5.65 19.27
C LYS A 14 10.13 6.18 18.65
N ARG A 15 9.68 7.38 19.05
CA ARG A 15 8.49 8.03 18.49
C ARG A 15 8.67 8.37 17.02
N GLU A 16 9.82 8.89 16.62
CA GLU A 16 10.16 9.14 15.20
C GLU A 16 10.21 7.84 14.38
N ARG A 17 10.74 6.73 14.94
CA ARG A 17 10.70 5.41 14.29
C ARG A 17 9.29 4.82 14.17
N MET A 18 8.41 5.10 15.13
CA MET A 18 7.01 4.65 15.07
C MET A 18 6.14 5.49 14.13
N MET A 19 6.45 6.79 13.95
CA MET A 19 5.76 7.65 12.98
C MET A 19 6.29 7.50 11.55
N GLN A 20 6.96 6.39 11.22
CA GLN A 20 7.61 6.21 9.92
C GLN A 20 6.60 6.07 8.77
N GLY A 21 6.35 7.19 8.11
CA GLY A 21 6.06 7.19 6.67
C GLY A 21 7.20 6.51 5.89
N PHE A 22 7.06 6.43 4.58
CA PHE A 22 8.08 5.80 3.73
C PHE A 22 9.46 6.38 4.00
N ARG A 23 10.45 5.50 4.21
CA ARG A 23 11.86 5.88 4.50
C ARG A 23 12.51 6.73 3.41
N SER A 24 11.89 6.81 2.23
CA SER A 24 12.25 7.74 1.16
C SER A 24 11.05 8.07 0.26
N PRO A 25 11.07 9.23 -0.42
CA PRO A 25 10.10 9.55 -1.47
C PRO A 25 10.04 8.50 -2.58
N GLY A 26 11.18 7.90 -2.94
CA GLY A 26 11.23 6.82 -3.94
C GLY A 26 10.49 5.55 -3.50
N ALA A 27 10.54 5.20 -2.21
CA ALA A 27 9.76 4.07 -1.68
C ALA A 27 8.25 4.37 -1.69
N LEU A 28 7.86 5.60 -1.32
CA LEU A 28 6.47 6.06 -1.44
C LEU A 28 6.01 6.02 -2.91
N GLN A 29 6.82 6.53 -3.83
CA GLN A 29 6.46 6.56 -5.25
C GLN A 29 6.24 5.16 -5.81
N ARG A 30 7.15 4.21 -5.55
CA ARG A 30 6.97 2.82 -5.97
C ARG A 30 5.70 2.21 -5.39
N PHE A 31 5.46 2.42 -4.10
CA PHE A 31 4.25 1.94 -3.44
C PHE A 31 2.99 2.53 -4.10
N VAL A 32 2.93 3.84 -4.28
CA VAL A 32 1.76 4.53 -4.88
C VAL A 32 1.55 4.08 -6.32
N SER A 33 2.62 3.91 -7.11
CA SER A 33 2.51 3.45 -8.50
C SER A 33 1.93 2.04 -8.58
N ILE A 34 2.46 1.09 -7.79
CA ILE A 34 1.95 -0.30 -7.75
C ILE A 34 0.52 -0.33 -7.20
N PHE A 35 0.28 0.36 -6.09
CA PHE A 35 -1.03 0.37 -5.43
C PHE A 35 -2.11 1.01 -6.31
N SER A 36 -1.78 2.07 -7.06
CA SER A 36 -2.72 2.71 -7.99
C SER A 36 -3.09 1.78 -9.15
N ALA A 37 -2.12 1.04 -9.70
CA ALA A 37 -2.39 0.05 -10.75
C ALA A 37 -3.32 -1.06 -10.24
N LEU A 38 -3.05 -1.61 -9.06
CA LEU A 38 -3.90 -2.61 -8.42
C LEU A 38 -5.31 -2.07 -8.16
N ARG A 39 -5.41 -0.85 -7.63
CA ARG A 39 -6.71 -0.22 -7.36
C ARG A 39 -7.52 -0.03 -8.63
N ASN A 40 -6.89 0.41 -9.72
CA ASN A 40 -7.58 0.60 -11.00
C ASN A 40 -8.09 -0.72 -11.59
N LEU A 41 -7.37 -1.82 -11.36
CA LEU A 41 -7.79 -3.15 -11.81
C LEU A 41 -8.99 -3.69 -11.02
N PHE A 42 -8.95 -3.59 -9.68
CA PHE A 42 -9.93 -4.25 -8.81
C PHE A 42 -11.10 -3.39 -8.35
N VAL A 43 -11.01 -2.06 -8.46
CA VAL A 43 -12.05 -1.14 -8.01
C VAL A 43 -12.86 -0.66 -9.22
N PRO A 44 -14.13 -1.08 -9.35
CA PRO A 44 -14.95 -0.64 -10.47
C PRO A 44 -15.24 0.87 -10.37
N PRO A 45 -15.42 1.56 -11.51
CA PRO A 45 -15.85 2.95 -11.52
C PRO A 45 -17.15 3.14 -10.71
N ARG A 46 -17.28 4.28 -10.04
CA ARG A 46 -18.45 4.61 -9.20
C ARG A 46 -19.79 4.53 -9.95
N SER A 47 -19.78 4.61 -11.28
CA SER A 47 -20.96 4.46 -12.13
C SER A 47 -21.50 3.02 -12.23
N LYS A 48 -20.70 2.00 -11.88
CA LYS A 48 -21.15 0.61 -11.84
C LYS A 48 -21.78 0.30 -10.48
N ARG A 49 -23.10 0.49 -10.36
CA ARG A 49 -23.82 0.41 -9.07
C ARG A 49 -24.51 -0.93 -8.80
N SER A 50 -24.60 -1.84 -9.78
CA SER A 50 -25.26 -3.13 -9.57
C SER A 50 -24.32 -4.20 -9.01
N ALA A 51 -24.86 -5.10 -8.21
CA ALA A 51 -24.13 -6.24 -7.65
C ALA A 51 -23.58 -7.14 -8.77
N LEU A 52 -24.35 -7.38 -9.83
CA LEU A 52 -23.94 -8.18 -10.98
C LEU A 52 -22.76 -7.54 -11.73
N ALA A 53 -22.80 -6.24 -12.00
CA ALA A 53 -21.71 -5.54 -12.68
C ALA A 53 -20.42 -5.56 -11.83
N THR A 54 -20.55 -5.45 -10.51
CA THR A 54 -19.44 -5.58 -9.57
C THR A 54 -18.87 -7.00 -9.57
N HIS A 55 -19.72 -8.01 -9.61
CA HIS A 55 -19.32 -9.41 -9.65
C HIS A 55 -18.54 -9.75 -10.93
N ILE A 56 -19.08 -9.38 -12.10
CA ILE A 56 -18.41 -9.59 -13.40
C ILE A 56 -17.05 -8.90 -13.43
N HIS A 57 -16.99 -7.63 -12.99
CA HIS A 57 -15.74 -6.89 -12.95
C HIS A 57 -14.67 -7.57 -12.08
N ARG A 58 -15.05 -8.13 -10.92
CA ARG A 58 -14.12 -8.86 -10.05
C ARG A 58 -13.59 -10.13 -10.71
N LEU A 59 -14.44 -10.87 -11.42
CA LEU A 59 -14.01 -12.08 -12.15
C LEU A 59 -13.00 -11.73 -13.25
N GLN A 60 -13.27 -10.66 -14.00
CA GLN A 60 -12.36 -10.17 -15.05
C GLN A 60 -11.03 -9.71 -14.44
N ALA A 61 -11.06 -8.89 -13.40
CA ALA A 61 -9.87 -8.41 -12.70
C ALA A 61 -9.00 -9.56 -12.16
N MET A 62 -9.62 -10.62 -11.63
CA MET A 62 -8.91 -11.81 -11.16
C MET A 62 -8.31 -12.64 -12.30
N ALA A 63 -8.99 -12.74 -13.44
CA ALA A 63 -8.45 -13.42 -14.62
C ALA A 63 -7.24 -12.68 -15.18
N GLU A 64 -7.32 -11.35 -15.31
CA GLU A 64 -6.22 -10.49 -15.74
C GLU A 64 -5.04 -10.58 -14.76
N TRP A 65 -5.29 -10.55 -13.45
CA TRP A 65 -4.26 -10.73 -12.44
C TRP A 65 -3.52 -12.06 -12.59
N LYS A 66 -4.26 -13.17 -12.76
CA LYS A 66 -3.66 -14.51 -12.94
C LYS A 66 -2.79 -14.60 -14.19
N ALA A 67 -3.19 -13.94 -15.28
CA ALA A 67 -2.42 -13.92 -16.52
C ALA A 67 -1.08 -13.19 -16.38
N VAL A 68 -1.02 -12.14 -15.56
CA VAL A 68 0.18 -11.30 -15.40
C VAL A 68 1.04 -11.72 -14.21
N ALA A 69 0.47 -12.33 -13.18
CA ALA A 69 1.18 -12.66 -11.94
C ALA A 69 2.19 -13.82 -12.06
N VAL A 70 2.28 -14.51 -13.21
CA VAL A 70 3.14 -15.69 -13.47
C VAL A 70 3.26 -16.56 -12.21
N VAL A 71 2.16 -17.21 -11.83
CA VAL A 71 2.25 -18.32 -10.87
C VAL A 71 2.69 -19.53 -11.67
N SER A 72 4.00 -19.83 -11.63
CA SER A 72 4.53 -21.18 -11.90
C SER A 72 4.41 -22.03 -10.64
#